data_AF-A0A4Y3RDF3-F1
#
_entry.id   AF-A0A4Y3RDF3-F1
#
_cell.length_a   1.000
_cell.length_b   1.000
_cell.length_c   1.000
_cell.angle_alpha   90.00
_cell.angle_beta   90.00
_cell.angle_gamma   90.00
#
_symmetry.space_group_name_H-M   'P 1'
#
loop_
_entity.id
_entity.type
_entity.pdbx_description
1 polymer ?
#
loop_
_entity_poly.entity_id
_entity_poly.type
_entity_poly.pdbx_seq_one_letter_code
_entity_poly.pdbx_strand_id
1 'polypeptide(L)'
;MLFGGPYQSLPSFLRAGVRPGDRIYPMRAHRTRLHVLGVLEVADIVPYEVAGSALPDDDYMKLLDWRLLKTGWVTEVLVGPPGAPLSFDTVVPGDLLERLTYTSRRGERVLKHVEDGRLLRSAGLQGIYRLAAGSAEELDQLIRREECATSV
;
A
#
# COMPACT_ATOMS: atom_id res chain seq x y z
N MET A 1 10.25 -0.82 -0.23
CA MET A 1 10.34 0.53 -0.84
C MET A 1 9.13 0.73 -1.75
N LEU A 2 8.52 1.92 -1.73
CA LEU A 2 7.43 2.30 -2.65
C LEU A 2 7.72 3.70 -3.25
N PHE A 3 7.07 4.03 -4.37
CA PHE A 3 7.34 5.24 -5.13
C PHE A 3 6.07 6.10 -5.29
N GLY A 4 6.20 7.40 -5.10
CA GLY A 4 5.11 8.38 -5.17
C GLY A 4 5.42 9.53 -6.14
N GLY A 5 4.37 10.24 -6.55
CA GLY A 5 4.46 11.27 -7.59
C GLY A 5 3.22 12.16 -7.68
N PRO A 6 3.12 13.00 -8.72
CA PRO A 6 2.04 13.97 -8.85
C PRO A 6 0.75 13.42 -9.48
N TYR A 7 0.75 12.18 -9.97
CA TYR A 7 -0.35 11.62 -10.76
C TYR A 7 -1.25 10.67 -9.97
N GLN A 8 -2.49 10.49 -10.40
CA GLN A 8 -3.43 9.56 -9.75
C GLN A 8 -2.95 8.09 -9.80
N SER A 9 -2.25 7.70 -10.87
CA SER A 9 -1.63 6.37 -11.02
C SER A 9 -0.31 6.22 -10.27
N LEU A 10 0.22 7.32 -9.71
CA LEU A 10 1.44 7.37 -8.92
C LEU A 10 1.23 8.39 -7.78
N PRO A 11 0.30 8.10 -6.85
CA PRO A 11 -0.16 9.08 -5.87
C PRO A 11 0.97 9.49 -4.92
N SER A 12 0.94 10.74 -4.47
CA SER A 12 1.90 11.23 -3.48
C SER A 12 1.47 10.83 -2.07
N PHE A 13 2.34 10.11 -1.38
CA PHE A 13 2.33 9.84 0.06
C PHE A 13 2.30 11.13 0.88
N LEU A 14 3.09 12.15 0.52
CA LEU A 14 3.08 13.44 1.23
C LEU A 14 1.72 14.14 1.11
N ARG A 15 1.14 14.21 -0.09
CA ARG A 15 -0.21 14.79 -0.29
C ARG A 15 -1.30 13.97 0.40
N ALA A 16 -1.11 12.66 0.51
CA ALA A 16 -1.99 11.77 1.25
C ALA A 16 -1.81 11.87 2.78
N GLY A 17 -0.81 12.62 3.25
CA GLY A 17 -0.55 12.83 4.68
C GLY A 17 0.08 11.63 5.38
N VAL A 18 0.80 10.80 4.65
CA VAL A 18 1.59 9.68 5.21
C VAL A 18 2.74 10.23 6.04
N ARG A 19 3.05 9.57 7.16
CA ARG A 19 4.13 9.93 8.09
C ARG A 19 4.94 8.71 8.50
N PRO A 20 6.20 8.89 8.95
CA PRO A 20 6.92 7.85 9.67
C PRO A 20 6.07 7.24 10.80
N GLY A 21 6.10 5.91 10.93
CA GLY A 21 5.27 5.12 11.83
C GLY A 21 3.91 4.72 11.27
N ASP A 22 3.45 5.29 10.15
CA ASP A 22 2.26 4.78 9.47
C ASP A 22 2.53 3.37 8.89
N ARG A 23 1.46 2.61 8.65
CA ARG A 23 1.50 1.36 7.88
C ARG A 23 0.85 1.56 6.53
N ILE A 24 1.54 1.15 5.47
CA ILE A 24 1.03 1.13 4.11
C ILE A 24 0.71 -0.32 3.74
N TYR A 25 -0.51 -0.53 3.24
CA TYR A 25 -0.98 -1.80 2.69
C TYR A 25 -1.09 -1.65 1.18
N PRO A 26 -0.10 -2.08 0.39
CA PRO A 26 -0.22 -2.05 -1.06
C PRO A 26 -1.34 -3.00 -1.48
N MET A 27 -2.30 -2.50 -2.25
CA MET A 27 -3.48 -3.26 -2.67
C MET A 27 -3.54 -3.42 -4.17
N ARG A 28 -4.07 -4.56 -4.62
CA ARG A 28 -4.33 -4.85 -6.02
C ARG A 28 -5.74 -5.38 -6.20
N ALA A 29 -6.52 -4.75 -7.07
CA ALA A 29 -7.75 -5.34 -7.58
C ALA A 29 -7.42 -6.26 -8.77
N HIS A 30 -7.85 -7.52 -8.72
CA HIS A 30 -7.65 -8.49 -9.79
C HIS A 30 -8.79 -9.50 -9.81
N ARG A 31 -9.37 -9.75 -11.00
CA ARG A 31 -10.49 -10.71 -11.19
C ARG A 31 -11.61 -10.56 -10.14
N THR A 32 -12.09 -9.34 -9.97
CA THR A 32 -13.13 -8.93 -8.99
C THR A 32 -12.80 -9.23 -7.52
N ARG A 33 -11.53 -9.48 -7.19
CA ARG A 33 -11.04 -9.69 -5.82
C ARG A 33 -10.07 -8.58 -5.45
N LEU A 34 -10.00 -8.27 -4.16
CA LEU A 34 -8.99 -7.38 -3.60
C LEU A 34 -7.89 -8.24 -2.97
N HIS A 35 -6.65 -7.96 -3.34
CA HIS A 35 -5.46 -8.57 -2.77
C HIS A 35 -4.70 -7.52 -1.97
N VAL A 36 -4.26 -7.89 -0.77
CA VAL A 36 -3.28 -7.11 -0.01
C VAL A 36 -1.93 -7.73 -0.24
N LEU A 37 -0.96 -6.93 -0.68
CA LEU A 37 0.33 -7.47 -1.09
C LEU A 37 1.31 -7.65 0.08
N GLY A 38 0.95 -7.14 1.25
CA GLY A 38 1.77 -7.13 2.44
C GLY A 38 1.56 -5.83 3.21
N VAL A 39 2.49 -5.52 4.11
CA VAL A 39 2.50 -4.30 4.90
C VAL A 39 3.89 -3.69 4.90
N LEU A 40 3.97 -2.37 4.79
CA LEU A 40 5.19 -1.61 4.93
C LEU A 40 5.00 -0.59 6.05
N GLU A 41 5.74 -0.75 7.14
CA GLU A 41 5.88 0.33 8.13
C GLU A 41 6.77 1.43 7.53
N VAL A 42 6.30 2.67 7.62
CA VAL A 42 7.02 3.82 7.08
C VAL A 42 8.13 4.20 8.04
N ALA A 43 9.38 3.95 7.65
CA ALA A 43 10.54 4.45 8.37
C ALA A 43 10.81 5.90 7.99
N ASP A 44 10.81 6.21 6.70
CA ASP A 44 11.06 7.55 6.19
C ASP A 44 10.42 7.79 4.80
N ILE A 45 10.30 9.06 4.42
CA ILE A 45 9.84 9.52 3.11
C ILE A 45 10.89 10.46 2.54
N VAL A 46 11.62 10.00 1.54
CA VAL A 46 12.79 10.68 0.98
C VAL A 46 12.46 11.30 -0.37
N PRO A 47 12.79 12.58 -0.64
CA PRO A 47 12.66 13.14 -1.98
C PRO A 47 13.53 12.36 -2.97
N TYR A 48 12.96 11.98 -4.12
CA TYR A 48 13.63 11.09 -5.08
C TYR A 48 14.97 11.66 -5.59
N GLU A 49 15.05 12.98 -5.75
CA GLU A 49 16.24 13.70 -6.21
C GLU A 49 17.48 13.53 -5.30
N VAL A 50 17.27 13.38 -3.98
CA VAL A 50 18.35 13.18 -3.00
C VAL A 50 18.41 11.75 -2.46
N ALA A 51 17.48 10.88 -2.87
CA ALA A 51 17.42 9.50 -2.40
C ALA A 51 18.72 8.73 -2.65
N GLY A 52 19.44 9.06 -3.73
CA GLY A 52 20.73 8.43 -4.03
C GLY A 52 21.82 8.65 -2.97
N SER A 53 21.76 9.77 -2.25
CA SER A 53 22.73 10.13 -1.20
C SER A 53 22.18 9.97 0.22
N ALA A 54 20.85 9.91 0.36
CA ALA A 54 20.18 9.83 1.66
C ALA A 54 19.90 8.38 2.10
N LEU A 55 19.90 7.42 1.18
CA LEU A 55 19.66 6.01 1.49
C LEU A 55 20.96 5.28 1.86
N PRO A 56 20.91 4.32 2.81
CA PRO A 56 21.99 3.36 3.01
C PRO A 56 22.30 2.56 1.73
N ASP A 57 23.53 2.06 1.59
CA ASP A 57 24.02 1.41 0.37
C ASP A 57 23.09 0.29 -0.15
N ASP A 58 22.56 -0.57 0.74
CA ASP A 58 21.64 -1.65 0.35
C ASP A 58 20.33 -1.15 -0.27
N ASP A 59 19.79 -0.05 0.26
CA ASP A 59 18.55 0.55 -0.26
C ASP A 59 18.82 1.39 -1.51
N TYR A 60 20.01 1.95 -1.63
CA TYR A 60 20.48 2.58 -2.86
C TYR A 60 20.62 1.57 -4.00
N MET A 61 21.17 0.38 -3.75
CA MET A 61 21.26 -0.68 -4.77
C MET A 61 19.88 -1.12 -5.25
N LYS A 62 18.92 -1.29 -4.32
CA LYS A 62 17.51 -1.53 -4.70
C LYS A 62 16.98 -0.40 -5.58
N LEU A 63 17.18 0.87 -5.21
CA LEU A 63 16.76 2.02 -6.00
C LEU A 63 17.33 1.99 -7.44
N LEU A 64 18.57 1.53 -7.61
CA LEU A 64 19.20 1.35 -8.91
C LEU A 64 18.54 0.25 -9.73
N ASP A 65 18.13 -0.87 -9.13
CA ASP A 65 17.39 -1.94 -9.81
C ASP A 65 16.05 -1.46 -10.37
N TRP A 66 15.41 -0.49 -9.70
CA TRP A 66 14.16 0.13 -10.16
C TRP A 66 14.38 1.22 -11.23
N ARG A 67 15.58 1.35 -11.81
CA ARG A 67 15.91 2.32 -12.87
C ARG A 67 14.93 2.35 -14.05
N LEU A 68 14.24 1.25 -14.33
CA LEU A 68 13.27 1.14 -15.42
C LEU A 68 11.96 1.89 -15.12
N LEU A 69 11.64 2.17 -13.85
CA LEU A 69 10.49 2.99 -13.43
C LEU A 69 10.82 4.49 -13.43
N LYS A 70 12.00 4.91 -13.93
CA LYS A 70 12.42 6.31 -14.13
C LYS A 70 11.61 7.06 -15.20
N THR A 71 10.36 6.69 -15.44
CA THR A 71 9.44 7.48 -16.27
C THR A 71 9.12 8.78 -15.52
N GLY A 72 10.08 9.71 -15.48
CA GLY A 72 10.06 11.15 -15.21
C GLY A 72 9.41 11.71 -13.94
N TRP A 73 8.57 10.95 -13.24
CA TRP A 73 7.49 11.52 -12.44
C TRP A 73 7.48 11.05 -10.99
N VAL A 74 8.45 10.21 -10.61
CA VAL A 74 8.68 9.86 -9.21
C VAL A 74 9.30 11.05 -8.52
N THR A 75 8.66 11.54 -7.47
CA THR A 75 9.13 12.68 -6.68
C THR A 75 9.57 12.28 -5.28
N GLU A 76 9.15 11.11 -4.81
CA GLU A 76 9.37 10.66 -3.44
C GLU A 76 9.45 9.13 -3.36
N VAL A 77 10.24 8.67 -2.39
CA VAL A 77 10.51 7.28 -2.10
C VAL A 77 10.10 7.01 -0.66
N LEU A 78 9.20 6.06 -0.46
CA LEU A 78 8.85 5.59 0.86
C LEU A 78 9.75 4.41 1.22
N VAL A 79 10.44 4.55 2.35
CA VAL A 79 11.37 3.58 2.90
C VAL A 79 10.73 2.96 4.13
N GLY A 80 10.85 1.64 4.26
CA GLY A 80 10.49 0.92 5.47
C GLY A 80 11.66 0.05 5.92
N PRO A 81 11.57 -0.55 7.12
CA PRO A 81 12.59 -1.46 7.57
C PRO A 81 12.72 -2.66 6.61
N PRO A 82 13.89 -3.33 6.58
CA PRO A 82 14.04 -4.57 5.82
C PRO A 82 13.01 -5.61 6.26
N GLY A 83 12.45 -6.37 5.33
CA GLY A 83 11.89 -7.70 5.66
C GLY A 83 10.37 -7.86 5.79
N ALA A 84 9.55 -7.22 4.96
CA ALA A 84 8.19 -7.72 4.72
C ALA A 84 8.12 -8.32 3.30
N PRO A 85 7.96 -9.65 3.14
CA PRO A 85 7.77 -10.24 1.82
C PRO A 85 6.48 -9.72 1.20
N LEU A 86 6.52 -9.44 -0.11
CA LEU A 86 5.30 -9.19 -0.85
C LEU A 86 4.68 -10.53 -1.27
N SER A 87 3.41 -10.75 -0.95
CA SER A 87 2.62 -11.87 -1.45
C SER A 87 1.62 -11.37 -2.48
N PHE A 88 1.34 -12.16 -3.51
CA PHE A 88 0.24 -11.85 -4.44
C PHE A 88 -1.02 -12.66 -4.13
N ASP A 89 -0.96 -13.55 -3.13
CA ASP A 89 -1.97 -14.58 -2.89
C ASP A 89 -2.90 -14.24 -1.72
N THR A 90 -2.55 -13.24 -0.90
CA THR A 90 -3.41 -12.79 0.22
C THR A 90 -4.64 -12.06 -0.30
N VAL A 91 -5.72 -12.81 -0.49
CA VAL A 91 -7.04 -12.31 -0.90
C VAL A 91 -7.80 -11.80 0.32
N VAL A 92 -8.31 -10.57 0.25
CA VAL A 92 -9.26 -10.03 1.23
C VAL A 92 -10.57 -10.82 1.12
N PRO A 93 -11.02 -11.51 2.18
CA PRO A 93 -12.29 -12.22 2.18
C PRO A 93 -13.47 -11.33 1.80
N GLY A 94 -14.48 -11.88 1.13
CA GLY A 94 -15.59 -11.09 0.60
C GLY A 94 -16.39 -10.35 1.66
N ASP A 95 -16.62 -10.99 2.81
CA ASP A 95 -17.32 -10.40 3.94
C ASP A 95 -16.49 -9.28 4.60
N LEU A 96 -15.16 -9.44 4.66
CA LEU A 96 -14.24 -8.38 5.08
C LEU A 96 -14.24 -7.22 4.08
N LEU A 97 -14.21 -7.51 2.78
CA LEU A 97 -14.23 -6.51 1.71
C LEU A 97 -15.49 -5.63 1.77
N GLU A 98 -16.65 -6.22 2.07
CA GLU A 98 -17.93 -5.50 2.21
C GLU A 98 -17.94 -4.53 3.40
N ARG A 99 -17.22 -4.88 4.47
CA ARG A 99 -17.14 -4.09 5.70
C ARG A 99 -15.92 -3.16 5.76
N LEU A 100 -15.03 -3.23 4.78
CA LEU A 100 -13.79 -2.44 4.78
C LEU A 100 -14.11 -0.94 4.70
N THR A 101 -13.72 -0.19 5.73
CA THR A 101 -13.95 1.25 5.80
C THR A 101 -12.64 2.05 5.72
N TYR A 102 -12.77 3.20 5.07
CA TYR A 102 -11.74 4.22 4.97
C TYR A 102 -12.22 5.48 5.69
N THR A 103 -11.31 6.16 6.35
CA THR A 103 -11.59 7.45 7.00
C THR A 103 -11.26 8.62 6.07
N SER A 104 -12.05 9.67 6.20
CA SER A 104 -11.87 10.95 5.53
C SER A 104 -12.29 12.09 6.46
N ARG A 105 -12.05 13.34 6.05
CA ARG A 105 -12.55 14.51 6.77
C ARG A 105 -14.08 14.54 6.92
N ARG A 106 -14.82 13.77 6.11
CA ARG A 106 -16.29 13.67 6.15
C ARG A 106 -16.80 12.47 6.96
N GLY A 107 -15.90 11.75 7.64
CA GLY A 107 -16.19 10.51 8.35
C GLY A 107 -15.77 9.27 7.56
N GLU A 108 -16.22 8.12 8.05
CA GLU A 108 -15.93 6.81 7.46
C GLU A 108 -16.79 6.52 6.23
N ARG A 109 -16.22 5.76 5.29
CA ARG A 109 -16.91 5.29 4.10
C ARG A 109 -16.48 3.89 3.73
N VAL A 110 -17.43 3.10 3.25
CA VAL A 110 -17.15 1.79 2.63
C VAL A 110 -16.57 1.95 1.22
N LEU A 111 -15.99 0.87 0.70
CA LEU A 111 -15.62 0.78 -0.70
C LEU A 111 -16.87 0.67 -1.57
N LYS A 112 -16.95 1.48 -2.63
CA LYS A 112 -18.07 1.43 -3.57
C LYS A 112 -17.92 0.25 -4.53
N HIS A 113 -19.05 -0.20 -5.08
CA HIS A 113 -19.10 -1.28 -6.08
C HIS A 113 -18.56 -2.62 -5.55
N VAL A 114 -18.80 -2.88 -4.26
CA VAL A 114 -18.66 -4.20 -3.67
C VAL A 114 -20.04 -4.84 -3.62
N GLU A 115 -20.19 -6.00 -4.25
CA GLU A 115 -21.44 -6.76 -4.34
C GLU A 115 -21.11 -8.25 -4.19
N ASP A 116 -21.82 -8.96 -3.31
CA ASP A 116 -21.63 -10.39 -3.01
C ASP A 116 -20.15 -10.77 -2.76
N GLY A 117 -19.46 -9.96 -1.95
CA GLY A 117 -18.05 -10.13 -1.61
C GLY A 117 -17.08 -9.89 -2.77
N ARG A 118 -17.51 -9.24 -3.86
CA ARG A 118 -16.71 -8.99 -5.06
C ARG A 118 -16.60 -7.52 -5.38
N LEU A 119 -15.40 -7.09 -5.78
CA LEU A 119 -15.15 -5.73 -6.25
C LEU A 119 -15.43 -5.61 -7.74
N LEU A 120 -16.57 -5.03 -8.10
CA LEU A 120 -16.98 -4.85 -9.50
C LEU A 120 -16.25 -3.70 -10.20
N ARG A 121 -15.85 -2.66 -9.45
CA ARG A 121 -15.09 -1.52 -9.99
C ARG A 121 -14.00 -1.07 -9.03
N SER A 122 -12.77 -0.97 -9.53
CA SER A 122 -11.58 -0.60 -8.74
C SER A 122 -11.31 0.91 -8.68
N ALA A 123 -12.13 1.76 -9.31
CA ALA A 123 -11.90 3.20 -9.34
C ALA A 123 -11.80 3.82 -7.93
N GLY A 124 -12.52 3.27 -6.95
CA GLY A 124 -12.46 3.71 -5.55
C GLY A 124 -11.18 3.35 -4.79
N LEU A 125 -10.28 2.54 -5.39
CA LEU A 125 -8.99 2.15 -4.84
C LEU A 125 -7.81 2.96 -5.42
N GLN A 126 -8.04 3.76 -6.47
CA GLN A 126 -6.97 4.52 -7.11
C GLN A 126 -6.56 5.72 -6.25
N GLY A 127 -5.50 5.55 -5.47
CA GLY A 127 -4.92 6.58 -4.62
C GLY A 127 -4.33 6.01 -3.34
N ILE A 128 -4.13 6.88 -2.36
CA ILE A 128 -3.74 6.50 -1.00
C ILE A 128 -4.85 6.97 -0.08
N TYR A 129 -5.43 6.02 0.67
CA TYR A 129 -6.53 6.28 1.58
C TYR A 129 -6.20 5.72 2.96
N ARG A 130 -6.63 6.43 3.99
CA ARG A 130 -6.46 5.98 5.38
C ARG A 130 -7.58 5.02 5.71
N LEU A 131 -7.24 3.83 6.19
CA LEU A 131 -8.22 2.88 6.72
C LEU A 131 -8.78 3.40 8.05
N ALA A 132 -10.02 3.03 8.37
CA ALA A 132 -10.49 3.11 9.74
C ALA A 132 -9.71 2.12 10.62
N ALA A 133 -9.64 2.39 11.93
CA ALA A 133 -8.82 1.60 12.84
C ALA A 133 -9.22 0.10 12.84
N GLY A 134 -10.51 -0.20 12.89
CA GLY A 134 -11.00 -1.58 12.84
C GLY A 134 -10.63 -2.32 11.55
N SER A 135 -10.77 -1.66 10.40
CA SER A 135 -10.37 -2.24 9.11
C SER A 135 -8.87 -2.42 8.97
N ALA A 136 -8.06 -1.55 9.58
CA ALA A 136 -6.61 -1.73 9.63
C ALA A 136 -6.23 -2.98 10.45
N GLU A 137 -6.87 -3.17 11.60
CA GLU A 137 -6.65 -4.35 12.45
C GLU A 137 -7.06 -5.66 11.76
N GLU A 138 -8.21 -5.68 11.08
CA GLU A 138 -8.66 -6.87 10.34
C GLU A 138 -7.68 -7.24 9.21
N LEU A 139 -7.11 -6.25 8.50
CA LEU A 139 -6.10 -6.50 7.48
C LEU A 139 -4.76 -6.98 8.07
N ASP A 140 -4.33 -6.42 9.20
CA ASP A 140 -3.15 -6.89 9.93
C ASP A 140 -3.29 -8.37 10.32
N GLN A 141 -4.47 -8.76 10.83
CA GLN A 141 -4.75 -10.15 11.18
C GLN A 141 -4.75 -11.06 9.95
N LEU A 142 -5.31 -10.61 8.83
CA LEU A 142 -5.31 -11.37 7.57
C LEU A 142 -3.88 -11.65 7.09
N ILE A 143 -3.02 -10.63 7.04
CA ILE A 143 -1.63 -10.77 6.58
C ILE A 143 -0.86 -11.77 7.47
N ARG A 144 -0.97 -11.63 8.80
CA ARG A 144 -0.28 -12.51 9.75
C ARG A 144 -0.70 -13.97 9.62
N ARG A 145 -1.97 -14.24 9.33
CA ARG A 145 -2.46 -15.62 9.12
C ARG A 145 -1.80 -16.28 7.90
N GLU A 146 -1.68 -15.54 6.81
CA GLU A 146 -1.05 -16.02 5.58
C GLU A 146 0.47 -16.22 5.73
N GLU A 147 1.15 -15.35 6.47
CA GLU A 147 2.58 -15.51 6.80
C GLU A 147 2.85 -16.80 7.60
N CYS A 148 2.00 -17.11 8.59
CA CYS A 148 2.06 -18.38 9.32
C CYS A 148 1.76 -19.59 8.42
N ALA A 149 0.78 -19.48 7.52
CA ALA A 149 0.38 -20.58 6.63
C ALA A 149 1.46 -20.92 5.58
N THR A 150 2.25 -19.93 5.17
CA THR A 150 3.33 -20.10 4.18
C THR A 150 4.65 -20.59 4.79
N SER A 151 4.76 -20.61 6.12
CA SER A 151 5.97 -21.00 6.87
C SER A 151 6.00 -22.49 7.27
N VAL A 152 5.10 -23.31 6.72
CA VAL A 152 4.96 -24.76 6.96
C VAL A 152 5.20 -25.54 5.68
#